data_AF-A0A1X9M8W9-F1
#
_entry.id   AF-A0A1X9M8W9-F1
#
_cell.length_a   1.000
_cell.length_b   1.000
_cell.length_c   1.000
_cell.angle_alpha   90.00
_cell.angle_beta   90.00
_cell.angle_gamma   90.00
#
_symmetry.space_group_name_H-M   'P 1'
#
loop_
_entity.id
_entity.type
_entity.pdbx_description
1 polymer ?
#
loop_
_entity_poly.entity_id
_entity_poly.type
_entity_poly.pdbx_seq_one_letter_code
_entity_poly.pdbx_strand_id
1 'polypeptide(L)'
;MSVIAIFIIWLFLLLLSVPVGFSLIVVAFLYFVTGDWNLVYASGAKLISGIDSFALLAVPFFILTGSLMNSSGITDRIFNFARSLVGHFTGGMGHVNIMASLMFSGMSGSALADAGG
;
A
#
# COMPACT_ATOMS: atom_id res chain seq x y z
N MET A 1 -15.02 -6.11 25.71
CA MET A 1 -15.43 -7.19 24.76
C MET A 1 -14.30 -8.18 24.57
N SER A 2 -14.59 -9.45 24.27
CA SER A 2 -13.54 -10.42 23.93
C SER A 2 -12.95 -10.10 22.54
N VAL A 3 -11.65 -10.35 22.36
CA VAL A 3 -10.93 -10.11 21.09
C VAL A 3 -11.58 -10.88 19.92
N ILE A 4 -12.10 -12.07 20.20
CA ILE A 4 -12.78 -12.91 19.21
C ILE A 4 -14.04 -12.22 18.66
N ALA A 5 -14.85 -11.61 19.52
CA ALA A 5 -16.07 -10.93 19.09
C ALA A 5 -15.76 -9.75 18.15
N ILE A 6 -14.69 -9.01 18.44
CA ILE A 6 -14.20 -7.87 17.64
C ILE A 6 -13.73 -8.34 16.27
N PHE A 7 -13.00 -9.45 16.22
CA PHE A 7 -12.56 -10.04 14.97
C PHE A 7 -13.73 -10.50 14.09
N ILE A 8 -14.76 -11.10 14.70
CA ILE A 8 -15.98 -11.52 13.99
C ILE A 8 -16.73 -10.30 13.42
N ILE A 9 -16.85 -9.22 14.20
CA ILE A 9 -17.50 -7.98 13.73
C ILE A 9 -16.71 -7.35 12.58
N TRP A 10 -15.38 -7.32 12.66
CA TRP A 10 -14.53 -6.83 11.58
C TRP A 10 -14.70 -7.65 10.30
N LEU A 11 -14.66 -8.98 10.41
CA LEU A 11 -14.87 -9.87 9.27
C LEU A 11 -16.25 -9.66 8.63
N PHE A 12 -17.28 -9.47 9.45
CA PHE A 12 -18.63 -9.17 8.97
C PHE A 12 -18.71 -7.85 8.21
N LEU A 13 -18.03 -6.79 8.69
CA LEU A 13 -17.94 -5.51 7.97
C LEU A 13 -17.23 -5.64 6.62
N LEU A 14 -16.20 -6.48 6.51
CA LEU A 14 -15.54 -6.77 5.24
C LEU A 14 -16.46 -7.50 4.26
N LEU A 15 -17.26 -8.46 4.75
CA LEU A 15 -18.26 -9.15 3.92
C LEU A 15 -19.34 -8.21 3.38
N LEU A 16 -19.65 -7.14 4.14
CA LEU A 16 -20.53 -6.05 3.70
C LEU A 16 -19.85 -5.06 2.73
N SER A 17 -18.63 -5.34 2.28
CA SER A 17 -17.86 -4.48 1.37
C SER A 17 -17.60 -3.07 1.92
N VAL A 18 -17.56 -2.93 3.26
CA VAL A 18 -17.10 -1.69 3.89
C VAL A 18 -15.61 -1.51 3.58
N PRO A 19 -15.15 -0.33 3.14
CA PRO A 19 -13.74 -0.11 2.88
C PRO A 19 -12.90 -0.44 4.12
N VAL A 20 -11.80 -1.16 3.91
CA VAL A 20 -11.00 -1.78 4.98
C VAL A 20 -10.61 -0.77 6.06
N GLY A 21 -10.19 0.44 5.67
CA GLY A 21 -9.86 1.51 6.63
C GLY A 21 -11.00 1.87 7.57
N PHE A 22 -12.23 2.06 7.05
CA PHE A 22 -13.40 2.36 7.89
C PHE A 22 -13.78 1.18 8.78
N SER A 23 -13.69 -0.05 8.27
CA SER A 23 -13.98 -1.25 9.06
C SER A 23 -13.05 -1.37 10.29
N LEU A 24 -11.76 -1.03 10.13
CA LEU A 24 -10.78 -1.06 11.21
C LEU A 24 -11.05 0.05 12.24
N ILE A 25 -11.41 1.27 11.80
CA ILE A 25 -11.75 2.38 12.69
C ILE A 25 -12.97 2.02 13.56
N VAL A 26 -14.04 1.50 12.95
CA VAL A 26 -15.28 1.15 13.65
C VAL A 26 -15.00 0.12 14.74
N VAL A 27 -14.23 -0.92 14.43
CA VAL A 27 -13.94 -2.01 15.35
C VAL A 27 -12.94 -1.60 16.44
N ALA A 28 -11.96 -0.75 16.11
CA ALA A 28 -11.06 -0.14 17.09
C ALA A 28 -11.84 0.76 18.07
N PHE A 29 -12.78 1.56 17.57
CA PHE A 29 -13.63 2.41 18.41
C PHE A 29 -14.54 1.58 19.32
N LEU A 30 -15.18 0.54 18.79
CA LEU A 30 -15.96 -0.42 19.58
C LEU A 30 -15.13 -1.06 20.70
N TYR A 31 -13.87 -1.39 20.43
CA TYR A 31 -12.96 -1.91 21.45
C TYR A 31 -12.61 -0.87 22.50
N PHE A 32 -12.35 0.38 22.12
CA PHE A 32 -12.03 1.44 23.08
C PHE A 32 -13.20 1.79 24.01
N VAL A 33 -14.44 1.71 23.53
CA VAL A 33 -15.63 1.99 24.36
C VAL A 33 -15.98 0.82 25.29
N THR A 34 -15.64 -0.42 24.92
CA THR A 34 -16.04 -1.64 25.65
C THR A 34 -14.88 -2.38 26.32
N GLY A 35 -13.66 -1.85 26.18
CA GLY A 35 -12.40 -2.42 26.65
C GLY A 35 -11.89 -1.74 27.91
N ASP A 36 -10.79 -2.27 28.44
CA ASP A 36 -10.19 -1.77 29.66
C ASP A 36 -9.37 -0.49 29.39
N TRP A 37 -9.61 0.59 30.15
CA TRP A 37 -9.02 1.91 29.90
C TRP A 37 -7.48 1.86 29.89
N ASN A 38 -6.88 0.96 30.66
CA ASN A 38 -5.42 0.80 30.72
C ASN A 38 -4.82 0.36 29.37
N LEU A 39 -5.53 -0.49 28.61
CA LEU A 39 -5.14 -0.89 27.26
C LEU A 39 -5.38 0.25 26.25
N VAL A 40 -6.44 1.05 26.44
CA VAL A 40 -6.73 2.22 25.60
C VAL A 40 -5.59 3.25 25.71
N TYR A 41 -5.15 3.57 26.92
CA TYR A 41 -4.03 4.49 27.14
C TYR A 41 -2.71 3.98 26.55
N ALA A 42 -2.40 2.70 26.70
CA ALA A 42 -1.23 2.08 26.07
C ALA A 42 -1.30 2.06 24.53
N SER A 43 -2.51 2.08 23.96
CA SER A 43 -2.74 2.11 22.51
C SER A 43 -2.53 3.50 21.89
N GLY A 44 -2.68 4.57 22.68
CA GLY A 44 -2.54 5.95 22.19
C GLY A 44 -1.17 6.25 21.59
N ALA A 45 -0.09 5.79 22.26
CA ALA A 45 1.27 5.94 21.73
C ALA A 45 1.45 5.21 20.38
N LYS A 46 0.86 4.01 20.24
CA LYS A 46 0.90 3.24 18.98
C LYS A 46 0.14 3.91 17.84
N LEU A 47 -0.98 4.59 18.13
CA LEU A 47 -1.72 5.36 17.13
C LEU A 47 -0.87 6.54 16.61
N ILE A 48 -0.19 7.26 17.50
CA ILE A 48 0.68 8.39 17.14
C ILE A 48 1.88 7.89 16.32
N SER A 49 2.56 6.82 16.75
CA SER A 49 3.65 6.22 15.98
C SER A 49 3.22 5.63 14.64
N GLY A 50 1.95 5.23 14.50
CA GLY A 50 1.40 4.76 13.22
C GLY A 50 1.23 5.88 12.19
N ILE A 51 0.95 7.11 12.63
CA ILE A 51 0.85 8.30 11.77
C ILE A 51 2.24 8.78 11.36
N ASP A 52 3.23 8.66 12.25
CA ASP A 52 4.64 8.96 11.97
C ASP A 52 5.34 7.80 11.24
N SER A 53 4.70 7.30 10.18
CA SER A 53 5.21 6.18 9.38
C SER A 53 5.84 6.68 8.08
N PHE A 54 7.06 6.24 7.81
CA PHE A 54 7.74 6.48 6.53
C PHE A 54 6.88 6.09 5.33
N ALA A 55 6.05 5.04 5.45
CA ALA A 55 5.15 4.60 4.38
C ALA A 55 4.10 5.66 4.00
N LEU A 56 3.56 6.41 4.97
CA LEU A 56 2.57 7.47 4.71
C LEU A 56 3.17 8.64 3.95
N LEU A 57 4.47 8.91 4.15
CA LEU A 57 5.23 9.88 3.36
C LEU A 57 5.65 9.32 2.01
N ALA A 58 5.95 8.02 1.92
CA ALA A 58 6.38 7.38 0.69
C ALA A 58 5.31 7.44 -0.40
N VAL A 59 4.04 7.19 -0.08
CA VAL A 59 2.92 7.21 -1.04
C VAL A 59 2.84 8.51 -1.87
N PRO A 60 2.75 9.72 -1.27
CA PRO A 60 2.69 10.96 -2.04
C PRO A 60 3.98 11.22 -2.83
N PHE A 61 5.15 10.86 -2.31
CA PHE A 61 6.41 11.00 -3.04
C PHE A 61 6.52 10.04 -4.23
N PHE A 62 5.98 8.82 -4.12
CA PHE A 62 5.89 7.89 -5.25
C PHE A 62 4.93 8.40 -6.32
N ILE A 63 3.76 8.94 -5.92
CA ILE A 63 2.82 9.56 -6.86
C ILE A 63 3.48 10.76 -7.56
N LEU A 64 4.18 11.62 -6.82
CA LEU A 64 4.91 12.76 -7.37
C LEU A 64 5.99 12.29 -8.36
N THR A 65 6.79 11.30 -7.97
CA THR A 65 7.84 10.73 -8.82
C THR A 65 7.26 10.14 -10.09
N GLY A 66 6.19 9.34 -10.00
CA GLY A 66 5.49 8.80 -11.17
C GLY A 66 4.95 9.89 -12.09
N SER A 67 4.37 10.96 -11.52
CA SER A 67 3.89 12.10 -12.31
C SER A 67 5.03 12.85 -13.01
N LEU A 68 6.19 12.98 -12.35
CA LEU A 68 7.38 13.62 -12.92
C LEU A 68 8.00 12.75 -14.01
N MET A 69 8.05 11.44 -13.83
CA MET A 69 8.56 10.49 -14.82
C MET A 69 7.68 10.46 -16.08
N ASN A 70 6.36 10.53 -15.90
CA ASN A 70 5.43 10.64 -17.02
C ASN A 70 5.56 11.98 -17.74
N SER A 71 5.63 13.11 -17.02
CA SER A 71 5.73 14.43 -17.65
C SER A 71 7.09 14.70 -18.32
N SER A 72 8.17 14.09 -17.82
CA SER A 72 9.51 14.18 -18.40
C SER A 72 9.78 13.16 -19.52
N GLY A 73 8.84 12.27 -19.82
CA GLY A 73 8.97 11.22 -20.83
C GLY A 73 9.95 10.10 -20.44
N ILE A 74 10.34 10.01 -19.17
CA ILE A 74 11.21 8.92 -18.66
C ILE A 74 10.48 7.58 -18.76
N THR A 75 9.19 7.55 -18.42
CA THR A 75 8.37 6.33 -18.52
C THR A 75 8.38 5.76 -19.94
N ASP A 76 8.19 6.61 -20.95
CA ASP A 76 8.20 6.18 -22.36
C ASP A 76 9.57 5.66 -22.80
N ARG A 77 10.66 6.27 -22.31
CA ARG A 77 12.02 5.79 -22.60
C ARG A 77 12.26 4.40 -22.00
N ILE A 78 11.80 4.15 -20.78
CA ILE A 78 11.90 2.84 -20.12
C ILE A 78 11.08 1.80 -20.88
N PHE A 79 9.83 2.13 -21.24
CA PHE A 79 8.97 1.22 -22.01
C PHE A 79 9.54 0.90 -23.38
N ASN A 80 10.07 1.88 -24.10
CA ASN A 80 10.69 1.67 -25.41
C ASN A 80 11.96 0.80 -25.32
N PHE A 81 12.74 0.96 -24.24
CA PHE A 81 13.89 0.09 -23.97
C PHE A 81 13.46 -1.35 -23.65
N ALA A 82 12.46 -1.54 -22.78
CA ALA A 82 11.91 -2.88 -22.52
C ALA A 82 11.35 -3.51 -23.82
N ARG A 83 10.69 -2.71 -24.66
CA ARG A 83 10.16 -3.14 -25.96
C ARG A 83 11.25 -3.56 -26.94
N SER A 84 12.39 -2.88 -27.00
CA SER A 84 13.48 -3.29 -27.88
C SER A 84 14.11 -4.62 -27.45
N LEU A 85 14.11 -4.93 -26.16
CA LEU A 85 14.64 -6.19 -25.63
C LEU A 85 13.72 -7.39 -25.87
N VAL A 86 12.45 -7.28 -25.49
CA VAL A 86 11.52 -8.44 -25.44
C VAL A 86 10.25 -8.28 -26.29
N GLY A 87 10.10 -7.17 -27.01
CA GLY A 87 8.90 -6.90 -27.81
C GLY A 87 8.77 -7.73 -29.09
N HIS A 88 9.84 -8.40 -29.53
CA HIS A 88 9.87 -9.20 -30.76
C HIS A 88 9.23 -10.60 -30.62
N PHE A 89 8.94 -11.04 -29.40
CA PHE A 89 8.32 -12.35 -29.14
C PHE A 89 6.79 -12.28 -29.29
N THR A 90 6.16 -13.40 -29.66
CA THR A 90 4.69 -13.54 -29.67
C THR A 90 4.13 -13.33 -28.27
N GLY A 91 3.16 -12.42 -28.11
CA GLY A 91 2.73 -11.93 -26.79
C GLY A 91 3.64 -10.85 -26.19
N GLY A 92 4.53 -10.26 -26.99
CA GLY A 92 5.62 -9.37 -26.57
C GLY A 92 5.19 -8.21 -25.68
N MET A 93 3.99 -7.64 -25.83
CA MET A 93 3.49 -6.60 -24.94
C MET A 93 3.39 -7.05 -23.47
N GLY A 94 3.05 -8.32 -23.21
CA GLY A 94 3.03 -8.87 -21.86
C GLY A 94 4.43 -8.98 -21.26
N HIS A 95 5.40 -9.45 -22.05
CA HIS A 95 6.81 -9.49 -21.62
C HIS A 95 7.39 -8.10 -21.40
N VAL A 96 7.04 -7.13 -22.25
CA VAL A 96 7.43 -5.73 -22.08
C VAL A 96 6.86 -5.15 -20.80
N ASN A 97 5.60 -5.44 -20.46
CA ASN A 97 4.99 -5.01 -19.21
C ASN A 97 5.75 -5.58 -18.00
N ILE A 98 5.98 -6.90 -17.98
CA ILE A 98 6.72 -7.55 -16.88
C ILE A 98 8.14 -6.97 -16.76
N MET A 99 8.85 -6.81 -17.87
CA MET A 99 10.22 -6.28 -17.88
C MET A 99 10.27 -4.82 -17.43
N ALA A 100 9.34 -3.98 -17.90
CA ALA A 100 9.23 -2.60 -17.45
C ALA A 100 8.93 -2.55 -15.94
N SER A 101 7.99 -3.35 -15.45
CA SER A 101 7.69 -3.46 -14.01
C SER A 101 8.90 -3.91 -13.19
N LEU A 102 9.70 -4.86 -13.68
CA LEU A 102 10.95 -5.28 -13.04
C LEU A 102 11.97 -4.14 -12.95
N MET A 103 12.09 -3.33 -14.01
CA MET A 103 12.98 -2.17 -14.02
C MET A 103 12.52 -1.07 -13.04
N PHE A 104 11.21 -0.81 -12.97
CA PHE A 104 10.63 0.12 -11.99
C PHE A 104 10.79 -0.38 -10.55
N SER A 105 10.56 -1.67 -10.30
CA SER A 105 10.78 -2.32 -9.00
C SER A 105 12.26 -2.25 -8.59
N GLY A 106 13.18 -2.51 -9.53
CA GLY A 106 14.62 -2.41 -9.31
C GLY A 106 15.11 -0.99 -9.00
N MET A 107 14.46 0.04 -9.56
CA MET A 107 14.76 1.45 -9.25
C MET A 107 14.34 1.83 -7.82
N SER A 108 13.35 1.14 -7.25
CA SER A 108 12.89 1.32 -5.86
C SER A 108 13.87 0.71 -4.84
N GLY A 109 14.57 -0.39 -5.21
CA GLY A 109 15.84 -0.83 -4.62
C GLY A 109 15.91 -1.08 -3.10
N SER A 110 14.78 -1.12 -2.39
CA SER A 110 14.75 -1.12 -0.93
C SER A 110 13.56 -1.91 -0.39
N ALA A 111 13.81 -2.81 0.56
CA ALA A 111 12.76 -3.56 1.26
C ALA A 111 11.78 -2.64 2.04
N LEU A 112 12.20 -1.42 2.38
CA LEU A 112 11.34 -0.40 3.00
C LEU A 112 10.51 0.38 1.98
N ALA A 113 10.91 0.38 0.71
CA ALA A 113 10.19 0.98 -0.40
C ALA A 113 9.13 0.02 -1.00
N ASP A 114 9.36 -1.30 -0.91
CA ASP A 114 8.46 -2.38 -1.35
C ASP A 114 7.26 -2.62 -0.40
N ALA A 115 7.37 -2.22 0.88
CA ALA A 115 6.29 -2.37 1.87
C ALA A 115 5.20 -1.27 1.80
N GLY A 116 5.45 -0.19 1.05
CA GLY A 116 4.51 0.93 0.87
C GLY A 116 3.93 1.07 -0.54
N GLY A 117 4.36 0.22 -1.49
CA GLY A 117 3.86 0.14 -2.86
C GLY A 117 2.81 -0.94 -3.03
#